data_AF-A0A9D0CWR8-F1
#
_entry.id   AF-A0A9D0CWR8-F1
#
_cell.length_a   1.000
_cell.length_b   1.000
_cell.length_c   1.000
_cell.angle_alpha   90.00
_cell.angle_beta   90.00
_cell.angle_gamma   90.00
#
_symmetry.space_group_name_H-M   'P 1'
#
loop_
_entity.id
_entity.type
_entity.pdbx_description
1 polymer ?
#
loop_
_entity_poly.entity_id
_entity_poly.type
_entity_poly.pdbx_seq_one_letter_code
_entity_poly.pdbx_strand_id
1 'polypeptide(L)' 'MAEEEAEANVMDKMSGSERAAIFLMSLGEEAAAEVLKLLGPKEVQKVGAAMA' A
#
# COMPACT_ATOMS: atom_id res chain seq x y z
N MET A 1 -30.20 2.77 16.71
CA MET A 1 -29.92 2.18 15.38
C MET A 1 -29.93 3.31 14.37
N ALA A 2 -28.83 4.04 14.24
CA ALA A 2 -28.64 5.06 13.22
C ALA A 2 -27.17 5.54 13.22
N GLU A 3 -26.21 4.61 13.20
CA GLU A 3 -24.80 4.95 13.00
C GLU A 3 -24.13 3.82 12.19
N GLU A 4 -24.58 3.60 10.96
CA GLU A 4 -23.92 2.67 10.03
C GLU A 4 -24.08 3.15 8.58
N GLU A 5 -23.64 4.39 8.30
CA GLU A 5 -23.54 4.86 6.91
C GLU A 5 -22.31 5.78 6.75
N ALA A 6 -21.10 5.20 6.76
CA ALA A 6 -19.91 5.87 6.20
C ALA A 6 -18.71 4.94 5.91
N GLU A 7 -18.89 3.66 5.55
CA GLU A 7 -17.79 2.91 4.90
C GLU A 7 -17.77 3.20 3.40
N ALA A 8 -17.47 4.45 3.04
CA ALA A 8 -17.04 4.76 1.69
C ALA A 8 -15.70 4.04 1.46
N ASN A 9 -15.76 2.88 0.80
CA ASN A 9 -14.69 1.93 0.51
C ASN A 9 -13.29 2.57 0.62
N VAL A 10 -12.60 2.31 1.74
CA VAL A 10 -11.27 2.87 2.06
C VAL A 10 -10.29 2.61 0.90
N MET A 11 -10.48 1.52 0.17
CA MET A 11 -9.66 1.13 -0.98
C MET A 11 -9.80 2.07 -2.19
N ASP A 12 -10.94 2.75 -2.34
CA ASP A 12 -11.24 3.66 -3.46
C ASP A 12 -10.55 5.02 -3.27
N LYS A 13 -10.28 5.40 -2.01
CA LYS A 13 -9.58 6.64 -1.64
C LYS A 13 -8.06 6.50 -1.61
N MET A 14 -7.53 5.28 -1.72
CA MET A 14 -6.10 5.01 -1.68
C MET A 14 -5.45 5.17 -3.05
N SER A 15 -4.29 5.83 -3.07
CA SER A 15 -3.39 5.83 -4.20
C SER A 15 -2.86 4.42 -4.48
N GLY A 16 -2.43 4.17 -5.73
CA GLY A 16 -1.82 2.89 -6.10
C GLY A 16 -0.59 2.54 -5.25
N SER A 17 0.17 3.55 -4.80
CA SER A 17 1.30 3.40 -3.89
C SER A 17 0.90 2.97 -2.49
N GLU A 18 -0.18 3.52 -1.92
CA GLU A 18 -0.68 3.11 -0.60
C GLU A 18 -1.22 1.69 -0.62
N ARG A 19 -1.93 1.32 -1.69
CA ARG A 19 -2.39 -0.06 -1.88
C ARG A 19 -1.22 -1.04 -2.02
N ALA A 20 -0.18 -0.66 -2.76
CA ALA A 20 1.03 -1.46 -2.89
C ALA A 20 1.77 -1.59 -1.56
N ALA A 21 1.87 -0.51 -0.78
CA ALA A 21 2.48 -0.53 0.55
C ALA A 21 1.75 -1.49 1.48
N ILE A 22 0.42 -1.41 1.59
CA ILE A 22 -0.38 -2.31 2.43
C ILE A 22 -0.24 -3.77 1.99
N PHE A 23 -0.28 -4.02 0.68
CA PHE A 23 -0.06 -5.36 0.13
C PHE A 23 1.32 -5.91 0.52
N LEU A 24 2.38 -5.11 0.36
CA LEU A 24 3.74 -5.51 0.69
C LEU A 24 3.94 -5.71 2.19
N MET A 25 3.34 -4.87 3.04
CA MET A 25 3.32 -5.06 4.49
C MET A 25 2.59 -6.35 4.90
N SER A 26 1.59 -6.77 4.13
CA SER A 26 0.85 -8.02 4.37
C SER A 26 1.62 -9.27 3.92
N LEU A 27 2.52 -9.14 2.94
CA LEU A 27 3.37 -10.22 2.46
C LEU A 27 4.58 -10.50 3.37
N GLY A 28 4.99 -9.51 4.18
CA GLY A 28 6.16 -9.59 5.04
C GLY A 28 7.45 -9.10 4.37
N GLU A 29 8.49 -8.92 5.19
CA GLU A 29 9.71 -8.19 4.83
C GLU A 29 10.51 -8.85 3.69
N GLU A 30 10.71 -10.17 3.74
CA GLU A 30 11.48 -10.89 2.71
C GLU A 30 10.81 -10.82 1.33
N ALA A 31 9.51 -11.11 1.28
CA ALA A 31 8.74 -11.05 0.04
C ALA A 31 8.65 -9.62 -0.51
N ALA A 32 8.47 -8.63 0.37
CA ALA A 32 8.47 -7.23 -0.04
C ALA A 32 9.83 -6.81 -0.63
N ALA A 33 10.94 -7.24 -0.03
CA ALA A 33 12.28 -6.94 -0.52
C ALA A 33 12.53 -7.50 -1.93
N GLU A 34 12.06 -8.72 -2.24
CA GLU A 34 12.17 -9.28 -3.59
C GLU A 34 11.35 -8.47 -4.61
N VAL A 35 10.17 -7.98 -4.25
CA VAL A 35 9.36 -7.12 -5.13
C VAL A 35 10.04 -5.77 -5.37
N LEU A 36 10.60 -5.15 -4.32
CA LEU A 36 11.26 -3.85 -4.44
C LEU A 36 12.49 -3.89 -5.37
N LYS A 37 13.19 -5.04 -5.48
CA LYS A 37 14.31 -5.23 -6.41
C LYS A 37 13.90 -5.14 -7.89
N LEU A 38 12.62 -5.38 -8.21
CA LEU A 38 12.09 -5.33 -9.57
C LEU A 38 11.66 -3.91 -9.99
N LEU A 39 11.61 -2.96 -9.05
CA LEU A 39 11.12 -1.61 -9.27
C LEU A 39 12.25 -0.64 -9.61
N GLY A 40 11.92 0.42 -10.36
CA GLY A 40 12.84 1.53 -10.60
C GLY A 40 13.02 2.42 -9.35
N PRO A 41 14.09 3.22 -9.27
CA PRO A 41 14.41 4.04 -8.09
C PRO A 41 13.29 5.01 -7.69
N LYS A 42 12.56 5.57 -8.67
CA LYS A 42 11.42 6.46 -8.41
C LYS A 42 10.20 5.72 -7.84
N GLU A 43 10.01 4.46 -8.21
CA GLU A 43 8.88 3.63 -7.78
C GLU A 43 9.13 3.10 -6.37
N VAL A 44 10.36 2.64 -6.10
CA VAL A 44 10.82 2.29 -4.75
C VAL A 44 10.62 3.46 -3.79
N GLN A 45 10.98 4.68 -4.19
CA GLN A 45 10.79 5.86 -3.35
C GLN A 45 9.31 6.15 -3.06
N LYS A 46 8.42 6.01 -4.06
CA LYS A 46 6.98 6.22 -3.87
C LYS A 46 6.36 5.19 -2.95
N VAL A 47 6.68 3.91 -3.15
CA VAL A 47 6.16 2.82 -2.34
C VAL A 47 6.73 2.88 -0.92
N GLY A 48 8.05 3.10 -0.78
CA GLY A 48 8.70 3.24 0.52
C GLY A 48 8.19 4.43 1.33
N ALA A 49 7.87 5.56 0.66
CA ALA A 49 7.24 6.71 1.33
C ALA A 49 5.80 6.43 1.78
N ALA A 50 5.10 5.48 1.14
CA ALA A 50 3.76 5.06 1.53
C ALA A 50 3.74 3.95 2.60
N MET A 51 4.91 3.36 2.91
CA MET A 51 5.09 2.36 3.97
C MET A 51 5.46 2.95 5.34
N ALA A 52 6.01 4.18 5.35
CA ALA A 52 6.45 4.89 6.55
C ALA A 52 5.28 5.53 7.31
#